data_AF-A0A7C4I6E6-F1
#
_entry.id   AF-A0A7C4I6E6-F1
#
_cell.length_a   1.000
_cell.length_b   1.000
_cell.length_c   1.000
_cell.angle_alpha   90.00
_cell.angle_beta   90.00
_cell.angle_gamma   90.00
#
_symmetry.space_group_name_H-M   'P 1'
#
loop_
_entity.id
_entity.type
_entity.pdbx_description
1 polymer ?
#
loop_
_entity_poly.entity_id
_entity_poly.type
_entity_poly.pdbx_seq_one_letter_code
_entity_poly.pdbx_strand_id
1 'polypeptide(L)'
;MPKRLRQQRRGKGKNVFRAPAKAAKVKISYGKLDINRLTKGKVVDLIHDALHSAPIAKIRLEDGKVIHIPAALGIGINDEVEIGVGAKLKPGNVLPLSSIPDGMSVFNLELKPGDGGKLVRASGTSAQIISHEKDRVIVQLPSRELKPFNPSCLATIGVVAGGGRTEKPFTKAGAKHYAMKRRGKYWPRVRGVAMVPAAHPFGGKRARTGRKSKSVSRRAPPGAKVGSIAARRTGRRK
;
A
#
# COMPACT_ATOMS: atom_id res chain seq x y z
N MET A 1 -19.03 32.84 10.01
CA MET A 1 -19.18 31.40 10.31
C MET A 1 -17.93 30.59 9.91
N PRO A 2 -17.53 29.57 10.68
CA PRO A 2 -16.41 28.69 10.33
C PRO A 2 -16.74 27.79 9.12
N LYS A 3 -15.77 27.63 8.21
CA LYS A 3 -15.86 26.80 7.01
C LYS A 3 -15.36 25.39 7.31
N ARG A 4 -15.94 24.39 6.61
CA ARG A 4 -15.49 22.99 6.70
C ARG A 4 -14.05 22.83 6.21
N LEU A 5 -13.28 22.01 6.91
CA LEU A 5 -11.89 21.66 6.60
C LEU A 5 -11.76 20.84 5.33
N ARG A 6 -10.54 20.84 4.75
CA ARG A 6 -10.18 19.99 3.61
C ARG A 6 -10.50 18.51 3.85
N GLN A 7 -10.21 17.97 5.04
CA GLN A 7 -10.50 16.58 5.38
C GLN A 7 -12.01 16.27 5.33
N GLN A 8 -12.84 17.19 5.85
CA GLN A 8 -14.30 17.05 5.81
C GLN A 8 -14.84 17.16 4.37
N ARG A 9 -14.22 17.97 3.52
CA ARG A 9 -14.55 18.03 2.09
C ARG A 9 -14.12 16.77 1.34
N ARG A 10 -13.01 16.14 1.76
CA ARG A 10 -12.50 14.90 1.16
C ARG A 10 -13.48 13.74 1.27
N GLY A 11 -14.14 13.60 2.42
CA GLY A 11 -15.14 12.55 2.65
C GLY A 11 -16.38 12.62 1.74
N LYS A 12 -16.69 13.81 1.20
CA LYS A 12 -17.78 13.96 0.22
C LYS A 12 -17.45 13.37 -1.16
N GLY A 13 -16.19 12.97 -1.39
CA GLY A 13 -15.77 12.36 -2.64
C GLY A 13 -16.00 13.24 -3.86
N LYS A 14 -15.79 14.56 -3.78
CA LYS A 14 -15.81 15.42 -4.98
C LYS A 14 -14.63 15.07 -5.91
N ASN A 15 -14.75 15.38 -7.21
CA ASN A 15 -13.75 15.05 -8.25
C ASN A 15 -12.32 15.43 -7.86
N VAL A 16 -12.14 16.59 -7.21
CA VAL A 16 -10.84 17.10 -6.72
C VAL A 16 -10.13 16.15 -5.73
N PHE A 17 -10.87 15.24 -5.09
CA PHE A 17 -10.38 14.29 -4.10
C PHE A 17 -10.48 12.82 -4.53
N ARG A 18 -11.07 12.54 -5.70
CA ARG A 18 -11.18 11.18 -6.23
C ARG A 18 -9.91 10.79 -6.98
N ALA A 19 -9.56 9.51 -6.92
CA ALA A 19 -8.61 8.95 -7.88
C ALA A 19 -9.25 8.99 -9.27
N PRO A 20 -8.47 9.26 -10.34
CA PRO A 20 -9.01 9.23 -11.69
C PRO A 20 -9.46 7.79 -12.00
N ALA A 21 -10.68 7.60 -12.50
CA ALA A 21 -11.22 6.26 -12.77
C ALA A 21 -10.33 5.45 -13.74
N LYS A 22 -9.75 6.12 -14.74
CA LYS A 22 -8.82 5.53 -15.73
C LYS A 22 -7.38 5.42 -15.23
N ALA A 23 -7.08 5.78 -13.99
CA ALA A 23 -5.70 5.74 -13.47
C ALA A 23 -5.24 4.32 -13.12
N ALA A 24 -6.14 3.46 -12.65
CA ALA A 24 -5.84 2.04 -12.47
C ALA A 24 -6.07 1.34 -13.80
N LYS A 25 -4.99 0.81 -14.40
CA LYS A 25 -5.13 0.02 -15.62
C LYS A 25 -5.68 -1.37 -15.31
N VAL A 26 -5.30 -1.91 -14.16
CA VAL A 26 -5.57 -3.31 -13.80
C VAL A 26 -5.91 -3.44 -12.32
N LYS A 27 -6.79 -4.39 -12.02
CA LYS A 27 -7.08 -4.81 -10.64
C LYS A 27 -6.09 -5.89 -10.25
N ILE A 28 -5.19 -5.58 -9.32
CA ILE A 28 -4.28 -6.57 -8.76
C ILE A 28 -5.07 -7.49 -7.82
N SER A 29 -5.03 -8.78 -8.13
CA SER A 29 -5.64 -9.84 -7.34
C SER A 29 -5.06 -11.19 -7.78
N TYR A 30 -4.94 -12.14 -6.85
CA TYR A 30 -4.73 -13.54 -7.19
C TYR A 30 -5.90 -14.13 -8.01
N GLY A 31 -7.10 -13.52 -7.96
CA GLY A 31 -8.29 -14.03 -8.62
C GLY A 31 -8.99 -15.11 -7.80
N LYS A 32 -9.93 -15.83 -8.43
CA LYS A 32 -10.52 -17.04 -7.85
C LYS A 32 -9.65 -18.22 -8.29
N LEU A 33 -8.82 -18.71 -7.38
CA LEU A 33 -7.91 -19.83 -7.61
C LEU A 33 -8.26 -20.96 -6.66
N ASP A 34 -8.16 -22.19 -7.16
CA ASP A 34 -8.27 -23.39 -6.35
C ASP A 34 -6.90 -23.69 -5.74
N ILE A 35 -6.73 -23.34 -4.47
CA ILE A 35 -5.44 -23.39 -3.75
C ILE A 35 -4.85 -24.82 -3.72
N ASN A 36 -5.73 -25.83 -3.73
CA ASN A 36 -5.35 -27.24 -3.68
C ASN A 36 -4.79 -27.77 -5.00
N ARG A 37 -4.98 -27.05 -6.11
CA ARG A 37 -4.47 -27.44 -7.43
C ARG A 37 -3.27 -26.58 -7.80
N LEU A 38 -2.15 -27.24 -8.11
CA LEU A 38 -1.01 -26.57 -8.69
C LEU A 38 -1.40 -26.03 -10.07
N THR A 39 -1.42 -24.70 -10.19
CA THR A 39 -1.72 -24.00 -11.44
C THR A 39 -0.45 -23.30 -11.91
N LYS A 40 0.00 -23.59 -13.13
CA LYS A 40 1.12 -22.86 -13.72
C LYS A 40 0.61 -21.72 -14.59
N GLY A 41 1.45 -20.72 -14.76
CA GLY A 41 1.21 -19.60 -15.65
C GLY A 41 2.51 -19.05 -16.20
N LYS A 42 2.39 -18.28 -17.27
CA LYS A 42 3.51 -17.57 -17.88
C LYS A 42 3.31 -16.07 -17.79
N VAL A 43 4.39 -15.35 -17.51
CA VAL A 43 4.38 -13.88 -17.55
C VAL A 43 4.30 -13.44 -19.01
N VAL A 44 3.19 -12.82 -19.38
CA VAL A 44 2.96 -12.33 -20.74
C VAL A 44 3.54 -10.93 -20.93
N ASP A 45 3.42 -10.08 -19.91
CA ASP A 45 3.82 -8.68 -20.01
C ASP A 45 4.09 -8.06 -18.63
N LEU A 46 4.89 -6.99 -18.60
CA LEU A 46 5.20 -6.17 -17.43
C LEU A 46 4.64 -4.76 -17.61
N ILE A 47 3.51 -4.51 -16.96
CA ILE A 47 2.72 -3.29 -17.14
C ILE A 47 3.13 -2.22 -16.14
N HIS A 48 3.38 -1.00 -16.65
CA HIS A 48 3.41 0.20 -15.81
C HIS A 48 1.99 0.73 -15.54
N ASP A 49 1.59 0.70 -14.26
CA ASP A 49 0.37 1.31 -13.75
C ASP A 49 0.70 2.55 -12.90
N ALA A 50 0.06 3.66 -13.22
CA ALA A 50 0.24 4.96 -12.60
C ALA A 50 -0.31 5.03 -11.16
N LEU A 51 -1.35 4.25 -10.84
CA LEU A 51 -1.96 4.23 -9.51
C LEU A 51 -1.11 3.39 -8.55
N HIS A 52 -0.55 2.30 -9.05
CA HIS A 52 0.34 1.44 -8.32
C HIS A 52 1.75 2.03 -8.29
N SER A 53 2.52 1.74 -7.23
CA SER A 53 3.89 2.25 -7.12
C SER A 53 4.93 1.30 -7.70
N ALA A 54 4.54 0.05 -7.94
CA ALA A 54 5.38 -1.02 -8.45
C ALA A 54 4.93 -1.43 -9.87
N PRO A 55 5.83 -1.98 -10.70
CA PRO A 55 5.45 -2.63 -11.94
C PRO A 55 4.55 -3.85 -11.66
N ILE A 56 3.67 -4.17 -12.59
CA ILE A 56 2.67 -5.23 -12.45
C ILE A 56 2.96 -6.30 -13.48
N ALA A 57 3.03 -7.57 -13.05
CA ALA A 57 3.14 -8.70 -13.95
C ALA A 57 1.74 -9.14 -14.40
N LYS A 58 1.54 -9.24 -15.71
CA LYS A 58 0.37 -9.85 -16.34
C LYS A 58 0.69 -11.33 -16.58
N ILE A 59 0.05 -12.21 -15.83
CA ILE A 59 0.29 -13.65 -15.89
C ILE A 59 -0.91 -14.31 -16.56
N ARG A 60 -0.66 -15.14 -17.57
CA ARG A 60 -1.66 -16.00 -18.18
C ARG A 60 -1.49 -17.40 -17.61
N LEU A 61 -2.53 -17.88 -16.93
CA LEU A 61 -2.59 -19.23 -16.38
C LEU A 61 -2.89 -20.24 -17.48
N GLU A 62 -2.58 -21.51 -17.22
CA GLU A 62 -2.92 -22.63 -18.12
C GLU A 62 -4.42 -22.72 -18.42
N ASP A 63 -5.28 -22.37 -17.45
CA ASP A 63 -6.74 -22.29 -17.61
C ASP A 63 -7.21 -21.15 -18.54
N GLY A 64 -6.30 -20.41 -19.18
CA GLY A 64 -6.60 -19.25 -20.04
C GLY A 64 -6.94 -17.96 -19.27
N LYS A 65 -7.13 -18.04 -17.95
CA LYS A 65 -7.38 -16.88 -17.08
C LYS A 65 -6.15 -15.97 -17.01
N VAL A 66 -6.39 -14.66 -16.95
CA VAL A 66 -5.33 -13.67 -16.79
C VAL A 66 -5.42 -13.02 -15.41
N ILE A 67 -4.32 -13.09 -14.66
CA ILE A 67 -4.19 -12.46 -13.36
C ILE A 67 -3.15 -11.34 -13.41
N HIS A 68 -3.28 -10.40 -12.49
CA HIS A 68 -2.36 -9.27 -12.36
C HIS A 68 -1.83 -9.24 -10.93
N ILE A 69 -0.53 -9.41 -10.77
CA ILE A 69 0.14 -9.36 -9.46
C ILE A 69 1.26 -8.33 -9.49
N PRO A 70 1.67 -7.74 -8.35
CA PRO A 70 2.88 -6.94 -8.32
C PRO A 70 4.05 -7.81 -8.79
N ALA A 71 4.89 -7.29 -9.67
CA ALA A 71 6.02 -8.06 -10.17
C ALA A 71 7.03 -8.32 -9.04
N ALA A 72 7.53 -9.56 -8.95
CA ALA A 72 8.67 -9.89 -8.10
C ALA A 72 9.95 -9.27 -8.67
N LEU A 73 10.92 -8.96 -7.80
CA LEU A 73 12.24 -8.54 -8.24
C LEU A 73 12.90 -9.65 -9.06
N GLY A 74 13.33 -9.32 -10.29
CA GLY A 74 14.00 -10.26 -11.20
C GLY A 74 13.06 -11.06 -12.11
N ILE A 75 11.74 -10.86 -12.03
CA ILE A 75 10.80 -11.55 -12.94
C ILE A 75 10.83 -10.93 -14.34
N GLY A 76 10.93 -11.78 -15.36
CA GLY A 76 10.95 -11.42 -16.78
C GLY A 76 9.69 -11.85 -17.55
N ILE A 77 9.61 -11.47 -18.82
CA ILE A 77 8.60 -11.99 -19.74
C ILE A 77 8.95 -13.44 -20.10
N ASN A 78 7.94 -14.29 -20.24
CA ASN A 78 8.01 -15.74 -20.46
C ASN A 78 8.46 -16.57 -19.25
N ASP A 79 8.76 -15.95 -18.10
CA ASP A 79 9.01 -16.71 -16.88
C ASP A 79 7.76 -17.50 -16.45
N GLU A 80 8.01 -18.74 -16.01
CA GLU A 80 6.98 -19.59 -15.43
C GLU A 80 6.75 -19.22 -13.95
N VAL A 81 5.48 -19.07 -13.60
CA VAL A 81 4.99 -18.79 -12.26
C VAL A 81 4.06 -19.92 -11.84
N GLU A 82 4.33 -20.50 -10.67
CA GLU A 82 3.51 -21.55 -10.10
C GLU A 82 2.66 -20.98 -8.95
N ILE A 83 1.42 -21.41 -8.87
CA ILE A 83 0.46 -20.98 -7.86
C ILE A 83 -0.23 -22.20 -7.23
N GLY A 84 -0.23 -22.26 -5.91
CA GLY A 84 -0.94 -23.28 -5.13
C GLY A 84 -0.05 -24.11 -4.21
N VAL A 85 -0.65 -25.09 -3.55
CA VAL A 85 0.06 -26.06 -2.70
C VAL A 85 0.99 -26.90 -3.59
N GLY A 86 2.26 -27.01 -3.20
CA GLY A 86 3.28 -27.77 -3.95
C GLY A 86 4.03 -26.98 -5.02
N ALA A 87 3.78 -25.67 -5.16
CA ALA A 87 4.61 -24.82 -6.01
C ALA A 87 6.05 -24.76 -5.47
N LYS A 88 7.03 -24.58 -6.36
CA LYS A 88 8.44 -24.45 -6.00
C LYS A 88 8.67 -23.16 -5.21
N LEU A 89 9.62 -23.18 -4.28
CA LEU A 89 10.04 -22.03 -3.48
C LEU A 89 10.92 -21.05 -4.29
N LYS A 90 10.38 -20.50 -5.38
CA LYS A 90 11.05 -19.55 -6.27
C LYS A 90 10.43 -18.14 -6.12
N PRO A 91 11.22 -17.05 -6.19
CA PRO A 91 10.68 -15.69 -6.26
C PRO A 91 9.67 -15.55 -7.41
N GLY A 92 8.51 -14.96 -7.12
CA GLY A 92 7.41 -14.81 -8.07
C GLY A 92 6.31 -15.88 -7.95
N ASN A 93 6.60 -17.04 -7.35
CA ASN A 93 5.59 -18.07 -7.10
C ASN A 93 4.67 -17.68 -5.94
N VAL A 94 3.44 -18.17 -5.99
CA VAL A 94 2.38 -17.88 -5.03
C VAL A 94 2.00 -19.13 -4.27
N LEU A 95 2.18 -19.11 -2.94
CA LEU A 95 1.93 -20.24 -2.06
C LEU A 95 1.07 -19.83 -0.87
N PRO A 96 0.34 -20.77 -0.25
CA PRO A 96 -0.21 -20.54 1.08
C PRO A 96 0.93 -20.37 2.09
N LEU A 97 0.71 -19.54 3.10
CA LEU A 97 1.70 -19.27 4.14
C LEU A 97 2.20 -20.55 4.80
N SER A 98 1.34 -21.54 5.02
CA SER A 98 1.69 -22.84 5.59
C SER A 98 2.80 -23.60 4.85
N SER A 99 2.99 -23.33 3.57
CA SER A 99 3.95 -24.05 2.72
C SER A 99 5.26 -23.28 2.52
N ILE A 100 5.36 -22.05 3.02
CA ILE A 100 6.56 -21.22 2.86
C ILE A 100 7.40 -21.36 4.13
N PRO A 101 8.70 -21.69 4.06
CA PRO A 101 9.52 -21.84 5.25
C PRO A 101 9.78 -20.52 5.97
N ASP A 102 10.11 -20.64 7.26
CA ASP A 102 10.50 -19.50 8.09
C ASP A 102 11.73 -18.77 7.54
N GLY A 103 11.78 -17.46 7.77
CA GLY A 103 12.86 -16.60 7.32
C GLY A 103 12.72 -16.07 5.88
N MET A 104 11.85 -16.66 5.06
CA MET A 104 11.64 -16.18 3.68
C MET A 104 10.95 -14.82 3.62
N SER A 105 11.34 -14.04 2.61
CA SER A 105 10.68 -12.80 2.24
C SER A 105 9.46 -13.07 1.35
N VAL A 106 8.35 -12.43 1.66
CA VAL A 106 7.08 -12.56 0.94
C VAL A 106 6.42 -11.19 0.72
N PHE A 107 5.57 -11.09 -0.28
CA PHE A 107 4.80 -9.88 -0.59
C PHE A 107 3.40 -10.22 -1.13
N ASN A 108 2.58 -9.18 -1.33
CA ASN A 108 1.18 -9.30 -1.76
C ASN A 108 0.35 -10.25 -0.87
N LEU A 109 0.53 -10.12 0.44
CA LEU A 109 -0.10 -10.98 1.45
C LEU A 109 -1.62 -10.78 1.53
N GLU A 110 -2.35 -11.88 1.64
CA GLU A 110 -3.75 -11.87 1.99
C GLU A 110 -3.98 -11.50 3.46
N LEU A 111 -5.01 -10.70 3.75
CA LEU A 111 -5.45 -10.44 5.12
C LEU A 111 -6.41 -11.53 5.61
N LYS A 112 -7.22 -12.06 4.69
CA LYS A 112 -8.07 -13.22 4.89
C LYS A 112 -7.89 -14.18 3.70
N PRO A 113 -7.96 -15.50 3.90
CA PRO A 113 -7.84 -16.46 2.81
C PRO A 113 -8.79 -16.11 1.66
N GLY A 114 -8.27 -15.99 0.44
CA GLY A 114 -9.02 -15.71 -0.79
C GLY A 114 -9.35 -14.23 -1.05
N ASP A 115 -8.81 -13.28 -0.28
CA ASP A 115 -9.04 -11.84 -0.52
C ASP A 115 -8.24 -11.26 -1.71
N GLY A 116 -7.32 -12.05 -2.27
CA GLY A 116 -6.55 -11.76 -3.46
C GLY A 116 -5.32 -10.87 -3.24
N GLY A 117 -4.87 -10.69 -2.00
CA GLY A 117 -3.65 -9.96 -1.66
C GLY A 117 -3.90 -8.47 -1.41
N LYS A 118 -3.74 -8.06 -0.15
CA LYS A 118 -4.03 -6.69 0.32
C LYS A 118 -2.81 -5.98 0.89
N LEU A 119 -1.92 -6.72 1.54
CA LEU A 119 -0.78 -6.17 2.27
C LEU A 119 0.51 -6.29 1.45
N VAL A 120 1.47 -5.40 1.74
CA VAL A 120 2.83 -5.47 1.18
C VAL A 120 2.84 -5.47 -0.36
N ARG A 121 2.24 -4.43 -0.95
CA ARG A 121 2.15 -4.25 -2.41
C ARG A 121 2.91 -3.03 -2.92
N ALA A 122 3.65 -2.37 -2.04
CA ALA A 122 4.39 -1.17 -2.39
C ALA A 122 5.74 -1.54 -3.03
N SER A 123 6.26 -0.62 -3.83
CA SER A 123 7.55 -0.77 -4.52
C SER A 123 8.68 -1.06 -3.53
N GLY A 124 9.44 -2.14 -3.72
CA GLY A 124 10.60 -2.50 -2.89
C GLY A 124 10.28 -2.98 -1.48
N THR A 125 9.01 -3.25 -1.16
CA THR A 125 8.64 -3.75 0.17
C THR A 125 8.48 -5.26 0.17
N SER A 126 8.91 -5.91 1.25
CA SER A 126 8.62 -7.30 1.59
C SER A 126 8.23 -7.40 3.06
N ALA A 127 7.58 -8.50 3.41
CA ALA A 127 7.39 -8.96 4.77
C ALA A 127 8.22 -10.24 4.95
N GLN A 128 8.55 -10.58 6.19
CA GLN A 128 9.31 -11.77 6.51
C GLN A 128 8.46 -12.71 7.34
N ILE A 129 8.47 -14.00 7.01
CA ILE A 129 7.84 -15.03 7.85
C ILE A 129 8.77 -15.33 9.01
N ILE A 130 8.26 -15.23 10.23
CA ILE A 130 9.06 -15.38 11.46
C ILE A 130 8.90 -16.78 12.03
N SER A 131 7.66 -17.24 12.18
CA SER A 131 7.37 -18.54 12.76
C SER A 131 6.06 -19.12 12.25
N HIS A 132 6.05 -20.44 12.12
CA HIS A 132 4.85 -21.25 11.95
C HIS A 132 4.39 -21.80 13.29
N GLU A 133 3.15 -21.51 13.65
CA GLU A 133 2.44 -22.17 14.75
C GLU A 133 1.34 -23.06 14.16
N LYS A 134 0.76 -23.95 14.98
CA LYS A 134 -0.29 -24.90 14.53
C LYS A 134 -1.49 -24.20 13.89
N ASP A 135 -1.91 -23.06 14.45
CA ASP A 135 -3.14 -22.37 14.04
C ASP A 135 -2.89 -21.05 13.28
N ARG A 136 -1.65 -20.56 13.26
CA ARG A 136 -1.31 -19.23 12.73
C ARG A 136 0.12 -19.15 12.24
N VAL A 137 0.36 -18.23 11.32
CA VAL A 137 1.70 -17.86 10.87
C VAL A 137 1.99 -16.44 11.29
N ILE A 138 3.10 -16.23 12.00
CA ILE A 138 3.54 -14.90 12.41
C ILE A 138 4.39 -14.30 11.29
N VAL A 139 3.93 -13.16 10.77
CA VAL A 139 4.61 -12.44 9.71
C VAL A 139 5.01 -11.05 10.22
N GLN A 140 6.27 -10.69 10.02
CA GLN A 140 6.76 -9.35 10.25
C GLN A 140 6.47 -8.46 9.05
N LEU A 141 5.62 -7.45 9.25
CA LEU A 141 5.28 -6.48 8.22
C LEU A 141 6.43 -5.48 7.97
N PRO A 142 6.42 -4.73 6.85
CA PRO A 142 7.40 -3.65 6.60
C PRO A 142 7.42 -2.57 7.70
N SER A 143 6.35 -2.45 8.49
CA SER A 143 6.28 -1.59 9.67
C SER A 143 7.05 -2.14 10.89
N ARG A 144 7.65 -3.34 10.78
CA ARG A 144 8.22 -4.15 11.85
C ARG A 144 7.20 -4.68 12.87
N GLU A 145 5.91 -4.51 12.58
CA GLU A 145 4.83 -5.08 13.39
C GLU A 145 4.73 -6.58 13.12
N LEU A 146 4.76 -7.38 14.18
CA LEU A 146 4.47 -8.81 14.13
C LEU A 146 2.97 -9.00 14.11
N LYS A 147 2.46 -9.63 13.05
CA LYS A 147 1.04 -9.85 12.88
C LYS A 147 0.75 -11.33 12.60
N PRO A 148 -0.20 -11.95 13.31
CA PRO A 148 -0.62 -13.31 13.02
C PRO A 148 -1.55 -13.33 11.80
N PHE A 149 -1.36 -14.35 10.96
CA PHE A 149 -2.19 -14.65 9.78
C PHE A 149 -2.68 -16.09 9.82
N ASN A 150 -3.77 -16.35 9.08
CA ASN A 150 -4.23 -17.72 8.87
C ASN A 150 -3.22 -18.45 7.95
N PRO A 151 -2.83 -19.70 8.23
CA PRO A 151 -1.89 -20.45 7.41
C PRO A 151 -2.35 -20.63 5.94
N SER A 152 -3.64 -20.59 5.68
CA SER A 152 -4.23 -20.70 4.33
C SER A 152 -4.17 -19.41 3.51
N CYS A 153 -3.76 -18.28 4.10
CA CYS A 153 -3.59 -17.03 3.36
C CYS A 153 -2.51 -17.18 2.29
N LEU A 154 -2.74 -16.65 1.09
CA LEU A 154 -1.75 -16.68 0.02
C LEU A 154 -0.72 -15.54 0.13
N ALA A 155 0.50 -15.84 -0.31
CA ALA A 155 1.60 -14.89 -0.40
C ALA A 155 2.45 -15.18 -1.64
N THR A 156 3.05 -14.14 -2.22
CA THR A 156 4.04 -14.28 -3.29
C THR A 156 5.44 -14.28 -2.68
N ILE A 157 6.30 -15.22 -3.06
CA ILE A 157 7.68 -15.27 -2.57
C ILE A 157 8.52 -14.16 -3.20
N GLY A 158 9.34 -13.50 -2.38
CA GLY A 158 10.34 -12.53 -2.79
C GLY A 158 10.08 -11.11 -2.29
N VAL A 159 10.54 -10.14 -3.08
CA VAL A 159 10.39 -8.69 -2.82
C VAL A 159 9.68 -8.06 -4.00
N VAL A 160 8.81 -7.08 -3.75
CA VAL A 160 8.15 -6.32 -4.82
C VAL A 160 9.20 -5.53 -5.62
N ALA A 161 9.15 -5.63 -6.95
CA ALA A 161 10.02 -4.89 -7.84
C ALA A 161 9.86 -3.36 -7.71
N GLY A 162 10.85 -2.62 -8.25
CA GLY A 162 10.88 -1.15 -8.21
C GLY A 162 11.39 -0.58 -6.88
N GLY A 163 12.28 -1.29 -6.20
CA GLY A 163 13.06 -0.76 -5.07
C GLY A 163 13.81 0.53 -5.41
N GLY A 164 14.21 1.30 -4.40
CA GLY A 164 14.95 2.56 -4.58
C GLY A 164 14.14 3.74 -5.14
N ARG A 165 12.87 3.53 -5.55
CA ARG A 165 12.01 4.60 -6.11
C ARG A 165 11.87 5.84 -5.22
N THR A 166 11.98 5.68 -3.90
CA THR A 166 11.88 6.78 -2.93
C THR A 166 13.19 7.49 -2.63
N GLU A 167 14.33 6.90 -3.02
CA GLU A 167 15.66 7.48 -2.80
C GLU A 167 15.87 8.68 -3.73
N LYS A 168 15.36 8.61 -4.96
CA LYS A 168 15.39 9.74 -5.90
C LYS A 168 14.47 10.87 -5.42
N PRO A 169 14.99 12.08 -5.14
CA PRO A 169 14.16 13.22 -4.80
C PRO A 169 13.37 13.72 -6.03
N PHE A 170 12.23 14.37 -5.79
CA PHE A 170 11.42 14.94 -6.88
C PHE A 170 12.05 16.14 -7.59
N THR A 171 13.01 16.82 -6.95
CA THR A 171 13.73 18.04 -7.35
C THR A 171 12.86 19.27 -7.67
N LYS A 172 11.85 19.14 -8.54
CA LYS A 172 10.96 20.22 -8.99
C LYS A 172 9.50 19.99 -8.59
N ALA A 173 8.77 21.09 -8.42
CA ALA A 173 7.34 21.06 -8.11
C ALA A 173 6.49 20.40 -9.22
N GLY A 174 6.88 20.57 -10.49
CA GLY A 174 6.21 19.96 -11.65
C GLY A 174 6.23 18.42 -11.62
N ALA A 175 7.37 17.81 -11.28
CA ALA A 175 7.47 16.35 -11.14
C ALA A 175 6.50 15.83 -10.06
N LYS A 176 6.39 16.55 -8.94
CA LYS A 176 5.45 16.24 -7.87
C LYS A 176 4.00 16.44 -8.29
N HIS A 177 3.70 17.46 -9.10
CA HIS A 177 2.37 17.70 -9.67
C HIS A 177 1.89 16.49 -10.46
N TYR A 178 2.69 16.00 -11.42
CA TYR A 178 2.33 14.84 -12.24
C TYR A 178 2.13 13.56 -11.42
N ALA A 179 2.98 13.32 -10.42
CA ALA A 179 2.85 12.18 -9.52
C ALA A 179 1.56 12.24 -8.66
N MET A 180 1.15 13.42 -8.20
CA MET A 180 -0.05 13.59 -7.38
C MET A 180 -1.34 13.55 -8.22
N LYS A 181 -1.31 14.11 -9.43
CA LYS A 181 -2.43 14.09 -10.40
C LYS A 181 -2.88 12.66 -10.69
N ARG A 182 -1.92 11.75 -10.92
CA ARG A 182 -2.18 10.31 -11.16
C ARG A 182 -2.80 9.59 -9.95
N ARG A 183 -2.47 10.00 -8.72
CA ARG A 183 -2.94 9.37 -7.48
C ARG A 183 -4.25 9.96 -6.93
N GLY A 184 -4.83 10.96 -7.57
CA GLY A 184 -5.99 11.69 -7.04
C GLY A 184 -5.72 12.40 -5.71
N LYS A 185 -4.46 12.75 -5.44
CA LYS A 185 -4.08 13.41 -4.19
C LYS A 185 -4.18 14.92 -4.36
N TYR A 186 -4.97 15.56 -3.50
CA TYR A 186 -5.02 17.02 -3.43
C TYR A 186 -3.62 17.62 -3.18
N TRP A 187 -3.13 18.36 -4.17
CA TRP A 187 -1.83 19.03 -4.21
C TRP A 187 -1.92 20.25 -5.13
N PRO A 188 -1.27 21.39 -4.80
CA PRO A 188 -0.45 21.66 -3.63
C PRO A 188 -1.26 21.82 -2.34
N ARG A 189 -0.58 21.75 -1.18
CA ARG A 189 -1.22 21.84 0.14
C ARG A 189 -0.83 23.15 0.83
N VAL A 190 -1.81 24.02 1.02
CA VAL A 190 -1.65 25.21 1.87
C VAL A 190 -1.56 24.78 3.34
N ARG A 191 -0.61 25.36 4.09
CA ARG A 191 -0.44 25.15 5.53
C ARG A 191 -1.64 25.74 6.28
N GLY A 192 -2.18 25.02 7.26
CA GLY A 192 -3.33 25.52 8.05
C GLY A 192 -3.06 26.83 8.79
N VAL A 193 -1.79 27.07 9.16
CA VAL A 193 -1.33 28.31 9.80
C VAL A 193 -1.40 29.53 8.88
N ALA A 194 -1.29 29.32 7.56
CA ALA A 194 -1.37 30.37 6.56
C ALA A 194 -2.82 30.68 6.15
N MET A 195 -3.80 30.00 6.73
CA MET A 195 -5.22 30.22 6.42
C MET A 195 -5.86 31.23 7.38
N VAL A 196 -6.99 31.80 6.99
CA VAL A 196 -7.82 32.63 7.88
C VAL A 196 -8.44 31.77 9.01
N PRO A 197 -8.73 32.35 10.20
CA PRO A 197 -9.33 31.62 11.33
C PRO A 197 -10.61 30.84 10.97
N ALA A 198 -11.42 31.39 10.07
CA ALA A 198 -12.64 30.74 9.61
C ALA A 198 -12.38 29.44 8.82
N ALA A 199 -11.21 29.28 8.20
CA ALA A 199 -10.90 28.15 7.32
C ALA A 199 -10.11 27.03 8.00
N HIS A 200 -9.45 27.30 9.14
CA HIS A 200 -8.67 26.30 9.87
C HIS A 200 -8.57 26.64 11.37
N PRO A 201 -8.59 25.66 12.29
CA PRO A 201 -8.40 25.90 13.73
C PRO A 201 -7.09 26.62 14.10
N PHE A 202 -6.06 26.40 13.28
CA PHE A 202 -4.77 27.09 13.35
C PHE A 202 -4.69 28.33 12.45
N GLY A 203 -5.79 28.86 11.93
CA GLY A 203 -5.77 30.05 11.09
C GLY A 203 -5.58 31.35 11.90
N GLY A 204 -5.07 32.39 11.24
CA GLY A 204 -4.84 33.72 11.81
C GLY A 204 -3.58 33.88 12.67
N LYS A 205 -3.42 35.07 13.27
CA LYS A 205 -2.18 35.48 13.97
C LYS A 205 -1.87 34.60 15.20
N ARG A 206 -2.88 34.14 15.95
CA ARG A 206 -2.72 33.38 17.21
C ARG A 206 -2.01 32.03 17.06
N ALA A 207 -2.07 31.40 15.89
CA ALA A 207 -1.38 30.14 15.66
C ALA A 207 0.05 30.31 15.13
N ARG A 208 0.35 31.45 14.49
CA ARG A 208 1.74 31.80 14.10
C ARG A 208 2.62 32.00 15.33
N THR A 209 2.05 32.51 16.43
CA THR A 209 2.73 32.73 17.71
C THR A 209 2.79 31.49 18.61
N GLY A 210 2.40 30.29 18.12
CA GLY A 210 2.56 29.03 18.87
C GLY A 210 1.59 28.83 20.04
N ARG A 211 0.66 29.77 20.29
CA ARG A 211 -0.25 29.75 21.46
C ARG A 211 -1.32 28.65 21.43
N LYS A 212 -1.43 27.88 20.34
CA LYS A 212 -2.31 26.69 20.27
C LYS A 212 -1.47 25.42 20.18
N SER A 213 -1.68 24.51 21.12
CA SER A 213 -1.10 23.18 21.06
C SER A 213 -1.51 22.47 19.77
N LYS A 214 -0.53 21.80 19.16
CA LYS A 214 -0.76 20.98 17.96
C LYS A 214 -1.23 19.57 18.33
N SER A 215 -1.04 19.15 19.58
CA SER A 215 -1.45 17.83 20.06
C SER A 215 -2.92 17.84 20.40
N VAL A 216 -3.70 16.96 19.75
CA VAL A 216 -5.16 16.93 19.89
C VAL A 216 -5.62 15.55 20.31
N SER A 217 -6.61 15.50 21.20
CA SER A 217 -7.22 14.26 21.69
C SER A 217 -7.78 13.38 20.57
N ARG A 218 -7.70 12.06 20.76
CA ARG A 218 -8.34 11.07 19.86
C ARG A 218 -9.87 11.25 19.81
N ARG A 219 -10.48 11.74 20.89
CA ARG A 219 -11.93 11.97 21.03
C ARG A 219 -12.41 13.30 20.41
N ALA A 220 -11.51 14.13 19.89
CA ALA A 220 -11.89 15.40 19.27
C ALA A 220 -12.81 15.19 18.05
N PRO A 221 -13.82 16.05 17.85
CA PRO A 221 -14.77 15.92 16.75
C PRO A 221 -14.10 16.18 15.38
N PRO A 222 -14.68 15.66 14.27
CA PRO A 222 -14.24 15.99 12.92
C PRO A 222 -14.31 17.50 12.68
N GLY A 223 -13.17 18.13 12.33
CA GLY A 223 -13.07 19.59 12.21
C GLY A 223 -12.16 20.22 13.28
N ALA A 224 -12.06 19.60 14.46
CA ALA A 224 -11.11 19.97 15.52
C ALA A 224 -9.87 19.07 15.53
N LYS A 225 -9.97 17.84 14.99
CA LYS A 225 -8.88 16.85 14.89
C LYS A 225 -7.86 17.22 13.81
N VAL A 226 -6.99 18.19 14.10
CA VAL A 226 -5.91 18.68 13.22
C VAL A 226 -4.58 18.79 13.95
N GLY A 227 -3.46 18.76 13.22
CA GLY A 227 -2.12 18.78 13.82
C GLY A 227 -1.61 17.38 14.17
N SER A 228 -1.01 17.25 15.34
CA SER A 228 -0.50 16.00 15.90
C SER A 228 -1.65 15.23 16.58
N ILE A 229 -2.35 14.41 15.79
CA ILE A 229 -3.54 13.68 16.24
C ILE A 229 -3.12 12.55 17.18
N ALA A 230 -3.63 12.55 18.42
CA ALA A 230 -3.39 11.52 19.43
C ALA A 230 -1.90 11.17 19.61
N ALA A 231 -1.03 12.17 19.52
CA ALA A 231 0.41 11.97 19.65
C ALA A 231 0.77 11.53 21.07
N ARG A 232 1.46 10.38 21.18
CA ARG A 232 2.02 9.90 22.45
C ARG A 232 3.19 10.76 22.94
N ARG A 233 3.93 11.36 22.01
CA ARG A 233 5.04 12.29 22.27
C ARG A 233 5.24 13.24 21.08
N THR A 234 5.91 14.38 21.33
CA THR A 234 6.32 15.33 20.28
C THR A 234 7.78 15.75 20.47
N GLY A 235 8.42 16.23 19.40
CA GLY A 235 9.83 16.64 19.45
C GLY A 235 10.82 15.47 19.37
N ARG A 236 12.08 15.81 19.11
CA ARG A 236 13.21 14.86 19.01
C ARG A 236 14.37 15.22 19.94
N ARG A 237 14.65 16.51 20.11
CA ARG A 237 15.60 17.04 21.09
C ARG A 237 14.88 17.27 22.42
N LYS A 238 15.57 16.99 23.52
CA LYS A 238 15.16 17.42 24.85
C LYS A 238 15.38 18.94 24.98
#